data_AF-A0A6V7W5H7-F1
#
_entry.id   AF-A0A6V7W5H7-F1
#
_cell.length_a   1.000
_cell.length_b   1.000
_cell.length_c   1.000
_cell.angle_alpha   90.00
_cell.angle_beta   90.00
_cell.angle_gamma   90.00
#
_symmetry.space_group_name_H-M   'P 1'
#
loop_
_entity.id
_entity.type
_entity.pdbx_description
1 polymer ?
#
loop_
_entity_poly.entity_id
_entity_poly.type
_entity_poly.pdbx_seq_one_letter_code
_entity_poly.pdbx_strand_id
1 'polypeptide(L)'
;MKFSSIDLATCCPAYAIIDPQSGVFEITLNDQLKAKWQDAIDKSIPLFFDGEGVETLYKIFIKMTVNENFVWYALKLENFPKNIEKMIIVRCWLEHLFKCAFEHCGFGDAVFNPEMINILFDNHNTIPTQFNIQLACFVPSNNFCKNLLDFVLNHLASRYLHIDFTRVDIIEQYTDILFNILINEGNKFPKVFFEFLSGFPALYDLIVEHITTRDCSKIAPYIYLKFFFDANFKLSERAEKVKIKQLNGVKYTNYQISNINYPNSRFYIYSKEPEVEFDFYALRGRLLVEFRKE
;
A
#
# COMPACT_ATOMS: atom_id res chain seq x y z
N MET A 1 -34.06 6.66 -17.60
CA MET A 1 -34.06 5.38 -16.85
C MET A 1 -34.13 5.70 -15.38
N LYS A 2 -35.20 5.30 -14.67
CA LYS A 2 -35.29 5.38 -13.21
C LYS A 2 -34.77 4.07 -12.64
N PHE A 3 -33.75 4.15 -11.78
CA PHE A 3 -33.33 3.03 -10.95
C PHE A 3 -33.48 3.41 -9.48
N SER A 4 -34.10 2.52 -8.72
CA SER A 4 -34.26 2.56 -7.27
C SER A 4 -33.32 1.53 -6.60
N SER A 5 -32.58 2.02 -5.60
CA SER A 5 -31.91 1.41 -4.42
C SER A 5 -31.11 0.10 -4.55
N ILE A 6 -29.88 0.10 -4.00
CA ILE A 6 -29.46 -0.65 -2.79
C ILE A 6 -28.38 0.18 -2.05
N ASP A 7 -28.49 0.20 -0.73
CA ASP A 7 -27.67 0.92 0.24
C ASP A 7 -26.49 0.05 0.72
N LEU A 8 -25.27 0.58 0.61
CA LEU A 8 -24.07 0.15 1.34
C LEU A 8 -23.31 1.41 1.77
N ALA A 9 -23.91 2.16 2.70
CA ALA A 9 -23.26 3.18 3.52
C ALA A 9 -22.11 2.55 4.34
N THR A 10 -20.99 3.19 4.68
CA THR A 10 -20.67 4.60 4.91
C THR A 10 -19.13 4.78 4.80
N CYS A 11 -18.59 5.30 3.69
CA CYS A 11 -17.31 6.06 3.69
C CYS A 11 -16.87 6.63 2.34
N CYS A 12 -17.43 6.25 1.20
CA CYS A 12 -16.92 6.74 -0.09
C CYS A 12 -17.94 7.59 -0.86
N PRO A 13 -17.55 8.79 -1.34
CA PRO A 13 -18.29 9.44 -2.41
C PRO A 13 -18.29 8.49 -3.62
N ALA A 14 -19.42 8.43 -4.33
CA ALA A 14 -19.66 7.53 -5.46
C ALA A 14 -18.42 7.30 -6.33
N TYR A 15 -17.93 6.07 -6.40
CA TYR A 15 -16.83 5.72 -7.29
C TYR A 15 -17.32 5.67 -8.73
N ALA A 16 -16.51 6.17 -9.66
CA ALA A 16 -16.72 5.95 -11.08
C ALA A 16 -16.11 4.60 -11.47
N ILE A 17 -16.92 3.74 -12.09
CA ILE A 17 -16.44 2.45 -12.60
C ILE A 17 -15.88 2.67 -14.01
N ILE A 18 -14.63 2.25 -14.21
CA ILE A 18 -14.04 2.12 -15.54
C ILE A 18 -14.24 0.67 -15.96
N ASP A 19 -14.96 0.46 -17.06
CA ASP A 19 -15.16 -0.85 -17.71
C ASP A 19 -14.34 -0.91 -19.01
N PRO A 20 -13.11 -1.44 -18.95
CA PRO A 20 -12.26 -1.71 -20.10
C PRO A 20 -12.97 -2.43 -21.26
N GLN A 21 -13.32 -1.70 -22.31
CA GLN A 21 -13.88 -2.31 -23.53
C GLN A 21 -12.78 -2.92 -24.40
N SER A 22 -13.10 -4.02 -25.07
CA SER A 22 -12.23 -4.62 -26.08
C SER A 22 -12.30 -3.87 -27.42
N GLY A 23 -11.33 -4.09 -28.30
CA GLY A 23 -11.30 -3.52 -29.65
C GLY A 23 -10.73 -2.11 -29.79
N VAL A 24 -10.29 -1.48 -28.68
CA VAL A 24 -9.62 -0.16 -28.72
C VAL A 24 -8.09 -0.30 -28.93
N PHE A 25 -7.53 -1.48 -28.68
CA PHE A 25 -6.10 -1.70 -28.68
C PHE A 25 -5.68 -2.82 -29.63
N GLU A 26 -4.75 -2.51 -30.54
CA GLU A 26 -4.09 -3.49 -31.40
C GLU A 26 -2.70 -3.78 -30.83
N ILE A 27 -2.55 -4.92 -30.15
CA ILE A 27 -1.24 -5.45 -29.75
C ILE A 27 -0.94 -6.67 -30.61
N THR A 28 0.11 -6.59 -31.43
CA THR A 28 0.64 -7.75 -32.14
C THR A 28 1.46 -8.61 -31.19
N LEU A 29 0.95 -9.79 -30.85
CA LEU A 29 1.68 -10.78 -30.05
C LEU A 29 2.48 -11.69 -30.98
N ASN A 30 3.76 -11.92 -30.65
CA ASN A 30 4.51 -13.00 -31.28
C ASN A 30 4.06 -14.36 -30.72
N ASP A 31 4.38 -15.44 -31.43
CA ASP A 31 3.94 -16.79 -31.07
C ASP A 31 4.43 -17.24 -29.69
N GLN A 32 5.64 -16.84 -29.30
CA GLN A 32 6.22 -17.17 -28.00
C GLN A 32 5.43 -16.52 -26.85
N LEU A 33 5.12 -15.22 -26.95
CA LEU A 33 4.38 -14.49 -25.93
C LEU A 33 2.93 -14.97 -25.87
N LYS A 34 2.32 -15.25 -27.03
CA LYS A 34 0.97 -15.83 -27.10
C LYS A 34 0.90 -17.19 -26.41
N ALA A 35 1.90 -18.06 -26.61
CA ALA A 35 1.98 -19.35 -25.93
C ALA A 35 2.16 -19.19 -24.41
N LYS A 36 3.02 -18.26 -23.96
CA LYS A 36 3.19 -17.96 -22.53
C LYS A 36 1.90 -17.47 -21.88
N TRP A 37 1.16 -16.60 -22.57
CA TRP A 37 -0.13 -16.09 -22.08
C TRP A 37 -1.19 -17.18 -22.03
N GLN A 38 -1.22 -18.06 -23.04
CA GLN A 38 -2.14 -19.20 -23.04
C GLN A 38 -1.83 -20.15 -21.87
N ASP A 39 -0.57 -20.46 -21.61
CA ASP A 39 -0.16 -21.27 -20.46
C ASP A 39 -0.59 -20.65 -19.11
N ALA A 40 -0.47 -19.33 -18.97
CA ALA A 40 -0.95 -18.63 -17.77
C ALA A 40 -2.48 -18.71 -17.58
N ILE A 41 -3.24 -18.63 -18.69
CA ILE A 41 -4.71 -18.80 -18.69
C ILE A 41 -5.06 -20.24 -18.31
N ASP A 42 -4.41 -21.23 -18.92
CA ASP A 42 -4.67 -22.65 -18.69
C ASP A 42 -4.38 -23.04 -17.23
N LYS A 43 -3.34 -22.44 -16.63
CA LYS A 43 -3.00 -22.56 -15.20
C LYS A 43 -3.87 -21.71 -14.27
N SER A 44 -4.75 -20.86 -14.82
CA SER A 44 -5.59 -19.94 -14.06
C SER A 44 -4.79 -19.04 -13.11
N ILE A 45 -3.68 -18.46 -13.57
CA ILE A 45 -2.89 -17.53 -12.76
C ILE A 45 -3.74 -16.28 -12.48
N PRO A 46 -3.92 -15.87 -11.21
CA PRO A 46 -4.77 -14.72 -10.88
C PRO A 46 -4.08 -13.39 -11.26
N LEU A 47 -4.89 -12.42 -11.67
CA LEU A 47 -4.49 -11.04 -11.91
C LEU A 47 -4.26 -10.26 -10.62
N PHE A 48 -5.02 -10.59 -9.57
CA PHE A 48 -4.97 -9.95 -8.27
C PHE A 48 -4.83 -11.00 -7.17
N PHE A 49 -4.06 -10.67 -6.14
CA PHE A 49 -4.24 -11.31 -4.84
C PHE A 49 -5.33 -10.57 -4.09
N ASP A 50 -6.31 -11.30 -3.54
CA ASP A 50 -7.44 -10.73 -2.79
C ASP A 50 -7.47 -11.17 -1.33
N GLY A 51 -8.02 -10.30 -0.49
CA GLY A 51 -8.38 -10.61 0.88
C GLY A 51 -9.74 -11.33 0.93
N GLU A 52 -9.77 -12.49 1.58
CA GLU A 52 -10.96 -13.20 2.09
C GLU A 52 -12.26 -13.07 1.26
N GLY A 53 -12.31 -13.78 0.13
CA GLY A 53 -13.56 -14.35 -0.40
C GLY A 53 -14.64 -13.38 -0.87
N VAL A 54 -14.41 -12.07 -0.86
CA VAL A 54 -15.36 -11.13 -1.44
C VAL A 54 -15.17 -11.16 -2.94
N GLU A 55 -16.12 -11.75 -3.66
CA GLU A 55 -16.25 -11.67 -5.12
C GLU A 55 -16.60 -10.23 -5.55
N THR A 56 -15.81 -9.24 -5.14
CA THR A 56 -15.94 -7.89 -5.66
C THR A 56 -15.39 -7.86 -7.08
N LEU A 57 -16.22 -7.39 -8.00
CA LEU A 57 -15.84 -7.11 -9.40
C LEU A 57 -14.84 -5.94 -9.51
N TYR A 58 -14.53 -5.27 -8.41
CA TYR A 58 -13.74 -4.05 -8.34
C TYR A 58 -12.64 -4.21 -7.30
N LYS A 59 -11.39 -4.18 -7.76
CA LYS A 59 -10.25 -4.58 -6.91
C LYS A 59 -9.23 -3.48 -6.67
N ILE A 60 -9.24 -2.40 -7.45
CA ILE A 60 -8.28 -1.29 -7.31
C ILE A 60 -8.99 0.05 -7.36
N PHE A 61 -8.67 0.89 -6.38
CA PHE A 61 -9.23 2.23 -6.24
C PHE A 61 -8.14 3.28 -6.48
N ILE A 62 -8.26 4.00 -7.59
CA ILE A 62 -7.38 5.10 -7.95
C ILE A 62 -8.10 6.40 -7.60
N LYS A 63 -7.48 7.25 -6.78
CA LYS A 63 -8.03 8.57 -6.49
C LYS A 63 -7.43 9.57 -7.47
N MET A 64 -8.28 10.18 -8.29
CA MET A 64 -7.86 11.22 -9.23
C MET A 64 -8.56 12.54 -8.89
N THR A 65 -7.87 13.64 -9.19
CA THR A 65 -8.43 14.99 -9.05
C THR A 65 -9.01 15.41 -10.40
N VAL A 66 -10.32 15.63 -10.45
CA VAL A 66 -11.04 16.07 -11.65
C VAL A 66 -11.83 17.32 -11.28
N ASN A 67 -11.51 18.45 -11.91
CA ASN A 67 -12.13 19.76 -11.63
C ASN A 67 -12.14 20.09 -10.12
N GLU A 68 -10.96 20.00 -9.49
CA GLU A 68 -10.75 20.24 -8.04
C GLU A 68 -11.46 19.27 -7.09
N ASN A 69 -12.26 18.34 -7.61
CA ASN A 69 -12.94 17.32 -6.84
C ASN A 69 -12.17 16.00 -6.89
N PHE A 70 -12.20 15.26 -5.79
CA PHE A 70 -11.63 13.93 -5.74
C PHE A 70 -12.66 12.89 -6.17
N VAL A 71 -12.30 12.10 -7.17
CA VAL A 71 -13.11 10.98 -7.65
C VAL A 71 -12.30 9.70 -7.47
N TRP A 72 -12.95 8.70 -6.87
CA TRP A 72 -12.39 7.35 -6.80
C TRP A 72 -12.81 6.58 -8.05
N TYR A 73 -11.83 5.99 -8.73
CA TYR A 73 -12.06 5.15 -9.89
C TYR A 73 -11.81 3.70 -9.54
N ALA A 74 -12.76 2.85 -9.90
CA ALA A 74 -12.65 1.41 -9.76
C ALA A 74 -12.43 0.76 -11.14
N LEU A 75 -11.35 0.00 -11.29
CA LEU A 75 -11.12 -0.79 -12.50
C LEU A 75 -11.86 -2.12 -12.42
N LYS A 76 -12.77 -2.35 -13.37
CA LYS A 76 -13.49 -3.61 -13.51
C LYS A 76 -12.69 -4.57 -14.38
N LEU A 77 -11.90 -5.44 -13.75
CA LEU A 77 -11.07 -6.45 -14.42
C LEU A 77 -11.38 -7.83 -13.84
N GLU A 78 -11.47 -8.85 -14.70
CA GLU A 78 -11.64 -10.24 -14.25
C GLU A 78 -10.37 -10.71 -13.53
N ASN A 79 -10.51 -11.38 -12.39
CA ASN A 79 -9.34 -11.89 -11.66
C ASN A 79 -8.65 -13.02 -12.42
N PHE A 80 -9.40 -13.82 -13.18
CA PHE A 80 -8.87 -14.91 -14.00
C PHE A 80 -9.22 -14.62 -15.45
N PRO A 81 -8.29 -14.00 -16.23
CA PRO A 81 -8.49 -13.77 -17.65
C PRO A 81 -8.79 -15.09 -18.38
N LYS A 82 -9.90 -15.14 -19.12
CA LYS A 82 -10.38 -16.39 -19.74
C LYS A 82 -9.82 -16.66 -21.13
N ASN A 83 -9.20 -15.66 -21.76
CA ASN A 83 -8.67 -15.74 -23.12
C ASN A 83 -7.64 -14.63 -23.38
N ILE A 84 -6.97 -14.72 -24.53
CA ILE A 84 -5.94 -13.76 -24.95
C ILE A 84 -6.49 -12.34 -25.10
N GLU A 85 -7.73 -12.16 -25.55
CA GLU A 85 -8.35 -10.83 -25.67
C GLU A 85 -8.44 -10.14 -24.29
N LYS A 86 -8.86 -10.87 -23.25
CA LYS A 86 -8.86 -10.34 -21.88
C LYS A 86 -7.45 -10.00 -21.38
N MET A 87 -6.45 -10.83 -21.70
CA MET A 87 -5.05 -10.53 -21.38
C MET A 87 -4.54 -9.25 -22.07
N ILE A 88 -4.93 -9.03 -23.34
CA ILE A 88 -4.59 -7.80 -24.08
C ILE A 88 -5.19 -6.59 -23.36
N ILE A 89 -6.48 -6.64 -23.00
CA ILE A 89 -7.14 -5.56 -22.27
C ILE A 89 -6.38 -5.24 -20.98
N VAL A 90 -6.07 -6.26 -20.17
CA VAL A 90 -5.34 -6.09 -18.91
C VAL A 90 -3.96 -5.45 -19.15
N ARG A 91 -3.18 -5.95 -20.12
CA ARG A 91 -1.88 -5.38 -20.49
C ARG A 91 -2.00 -3.91 -20.87
N CYS A 92 -2.93 -3.57 -21.77
CA CYS A 92 -3.12 -2.19 -22.22
C CYS A 92 -3.43 -1.26 -21.05
N TRP A 93 -4.30 -1.68 -20.13
CA TRP A 93 -4.62 -0.87 -18.95
C TRP A 93 -3.42 -0.72 -18.01
N LEU A 94 -2.71 -1.81 -17.71
CA LEU A 94 -1.49 -1.74 -16.91
C LEU A 94 -0.45 -0.81 -17.54
N GLU A 95 -0.27 -0.86 -18.86
CA GLU A 95 0.64 0.03 -19.59
C GLU A 95 0.25 1.51 -19.43
N HIS A 96 -1.04 1.83 -19.51
CA HIS A 96 -1.51 3.19 -19.23
C HIS A 96 -1.27 3.60 -17.78
N LEU A 97 -1.55 2.71 -16.82
CA LEU A 97 -1.34 2.98 -15.41
C LEU A 97 0.14 3.24 -15.09
N PHE A 98 1.05 2.46 -15.67
CA PHE A 98 2.49 2.65 -15.50
C PHE A 98 3.03 3.96 -16.11
N LYS A 99 2.40 4.43 -17.19
CA LYS A 99 2.73 5.73 -17.83
C LYS A 99 2.13 6.94 -17.12
N CYS A 100 1.25 6.72 -16.15
CA CYS A 100 0.62 7.77 -15.36
C CYS A 100 1.35 8.00 -14.04
N ALA A 101 1.12 9.19 -13.46
CA ALA A 101 1.48 9.50 -12.08
C ALA A 101 0.21 9.85 -11.31
N PHE A 102 0.05 9.27 -10.11
CA PHE A 102 -1.12 9.46 -9.28
C PHE A 102 -0.75 10.20 -8.00
N GLU A 103 -1.57 11.16 -7.59
CA GLU A 103 -1.37 11.83 -6.30
C GLU A 103 -1.61 10.83 -5.15
N HIS A 104 -2.66 10.00 -5.28
CA HIS A 104 -3.14 9.12 -4.22
C HIS A 104 -3.68 7.81 -4.81
N CYS A 105 -3.26 6.66 -4.26
CA CYS A 105 -3.83 5.37 -4.63
C CYS A 105 -4.02 4.49 -3.39
N GLY A 106 -5.18 3.82 -3.30
CA GLY A 106 -5.54 2.95 -2.19
C GLY A 106 -5.67 1.50 -2.65
N PHE A 107 -5.03 0.59 -1.93
CA PHE A 107 -5.07 -0.85 -2.14
C PHE A 107 -5.62 -1.49 -0.87
N GLY A 108 -6.95 -1.60 -0.80
CA GLY A 108 -7.65 -2.11 0.38
C GLY A 108 -7.75 -3.63 0.40
N ASP A 109 -8.33 -4.21 -0.65
CA ASP A 109 -8.70 -5.63 -0.65
C ASP A 109 -7.96 -6.43 -1.72
N ALA A 110 -7.19 -5.77 -2.58
CA ALA A 110 -6.43 -6.44 -3.62
C ALA A 110 -5.22 -5.65 -4.11
N VAL A 111 -4.25 -6.39 -4.63
CA VAL A 111 -3.06 -5.89 -5.33
C VAL A 111 -2.82 -6.71 -6.59
N PHE A 112 -2.23 -6.11 -7.62
CA PHE A 112 -1.85 -6.86 -8.82
C PHE A 112 -0.83 -7.94 -8.48
N ASN A 113 -1.01 -9.11 -9.06
CA ASN A 113 -0.06 -10.21 -8.95
C ASN A 113 1.23 -9.88 -9.74
N PRO A 114 2.41 -9.77 -9.08
CA PRO A 114 3.69 -9.53 -9.75
C PRO A 114 4.01 -10.58 -10.84
N GLU A 115 3.63 -11.85 -10.62
CA GLU A 115 3.82 -12.90 -11.62
C GLU A 115 3.04 -12.59 -12.91
N MET A 116 1.78 -12.16 -12.76
CA MET A 116 0.95 -11.78 -13.90
C MET A 116 1.52 -10.55 -14.63
N ILE A 117 2.03 -9.55 -13.90
CA ILE A 117 2.73 -8.40 -14.52
C ILE A 117 3.93 -8.90 -15.33
N ASN A 118 4.74 -9.80 -14.77
CA ASN A 118 5.90 -10.37 -15.47
C ASN A 118 5.51 -11.20 -16.70
N ILE A 119 4.37 -11.90 -16.68
CA ILE A 119 3.85 -12.63 -17.85
C ILE A 119 3.43 -11.64 -18.96
N LEU A 120 2.73 -10.57 -18.60
CA LEU A 120 2.19 -9.61 -19.56
C LEU A 120 3.26 -8.71 -20.20
N PHE A 121 4.35 -8.44 -19.48
CA PHE A 121 5.42 -7.53 -19.91
C PHE A 121 6.75 -8.22 -20.17
N ASP A 122 6.78 -9.55 -20.22
CA ASP A 122 8.00 -10.32 -20.48
C ASP A 122 8.68 -9.85 -21.77
N ASN A 123 9.99 -9.55 -21.69
CA ASN A 123 10.84 -9.02 -22.77
C ASN A 123 10.65 -7.55 -23.19
N HIS A 124 9.82 -6.76 -22.51
CA HIS A 124 9.69 -5.34 -22.81
C HIS A 124 10.45 -4.45 -21.82
N ASN A 125 11.78 -4.41 -21.96
CA ASN A 125 12.67 -3.51 -21.19
C ASN A 125 12.37 -2.00 -21.41
N THR A 126 11.47 -1.67 -22.33
CA THR A 126 11.13 -0.30 -22.70
C THR A 126 10.04 0.33 -21.84
N ILE A 127 9.21 -0.47 -21.16
CA ILE A 127 8.09 0.04 -20.36
C ILE A 127 8.45 -0.16 -18.88
N PRO A 128 8.57 0.92 -18.09
CA PRO A 128 8.67 0.79 -16.64
C PRO A 128 7.44 0.06 -16.11
N THR A 129 7.61 -1.06 -15.42
CA THR A 129 6.50 -1.86 -14.85
C THR A 129 6.18 -1.43 -13.42
N GLN A 130 6.26 -0.11 -13.16
CA GLN A 130 6.10 0.48 -11.85
C GLN A 130 4.96 1.49 -11.83
N PHE A 131 4.15 1.44 -10.78
CA PHE A 131 3.16 2.46 -10.46
C PHE A 131 3.85 3.67 -9.85
N ASN A 132 3.68 4.84 -10.47
CA ASN A 132 4.20 6.10 -9.94
C ASN A 132 3.10 6.78 -9.11
N ILE A 133 3.20 6.67 -7.79
CA ILE A 133 2.17 7.17 -6.87
C ILE A 133 2.82 8.10 -5.86
N GLN A 134 2.25 9.27 -5.58
CA GLN A 134 2.79 10.13 -4.53
C GLN A 134 2.48 9.57 -3.14
N LEU A 135 1.21 9.26 -2.84
CA LEU A 135 0.80 8.59 -1.61
C LEU A 135 0.11 7.25 -1.92
N ALA A 136 0.78 6.16 -1.57
CA ALA A 136 0.25 4.81 -1.71
C ALA A 136 -0.17 4.27 -0.34
N CYS A 137 -1.45 3.94 -0.19
CA CYS A 137 -2.02 3.40 1.03
C CYS A 137 -2.42 1.92 0.82
N PHE A 138 -1.97 1.05 1.71
CA PHE A 138 -2.22 -0.39 1.67
C PHE A 138 -2.87 -0.86 2.97
N VAL A 139 -3.82 -1.80 2.86
CA VAL A 139 -4.43 -2.47 4.02
C VAL A 139 -4.33 -3.99 3.83
N PRO A 140 -3.14 -4.60 3.95
CA PRO A 140 -2.97 -6.04 3.77
C PRO A 140 -3.89 -6.85 4.69
N SER A 141 -4.31 -8.03 4.25
CA SER A 141 -4.80 -9.09 5.12
C SER A 141 -3.81 -10.25 5.21
N ASN A 142 -3.98 -11.13 6.19
CA ASN A 142 -3.13 -12.30 6.40
C ASN A 142 -2.82 -13.09 5.12
N ASN A 143 -3.83 -13.28 4.27
CA ASN A 143 -3.74 -14.21 3.13
C ASN A 143 -2.85 -13.71 1.97
N PHE A 144 -2.60 -12.39 1.89
CA PHE A 144 -1.82 -11.84 0.78
C PHE A 144 -0.78 -10.79 1.19
N CYS A 145 -0.55 -10.60 2.49
CA CYS A 145 0.41 -9.61 2.99
C CYS A 145 1.81 -9.80 2.37
N LYS A 146 2.32 -11.04 2.29
CA LYS A 146 3.60 -11.34 1.62
C LYS A 146 3.62 -10.81 0.18
N ASN A 147 2.61 -11.18 -0.60
CA ASN A 147 2.52 -10.85 -2.02
C ASN A 147 2.33 -9.33 -2.24
N LEU A 148 1.64 -8.65 -1.33
CA LEU A 148 1.56 -7.19 -1.31
C LEU A 148 2.91 -6.55 -1.07
N LEU A 149 3.68 -7.06 -0.11
CA LEU A 149 5.03 -6.53 0.14
C LEU A 149 5.95 -6.79 -1.05
N ASP A 150 5.85 -7.95 -1.70
CA ASP A 150 6.57 -8.24 -2.96
C ASP A 150 6.16 -7.26 -4.07
N PHE A 151 4.87 -6.93 -4.18
CA PHE A 151 4.38 -5.92 -5.13
C PHE A 151 4.94 -4.52 -4.81
N VAL A 152 4.93 -4.11 -3.54
CA VAL A 152 5.50 -2.83 -3.09
C VAL A 152 6.99 -2.73 -3.48
N LEU A 153 7.76 -3.79 -3.20
CA LEU A 153 9.20 -3.81 -3.49
C LEU A 153 9.51 -3.77 -4.98
N ASN A 154 8.73 -4.45 -5.82
CA ASN A 154 9.09 -4.61 -7.23
C ASN A 154 8.36 -3.64 -8.17
N HIS A 155 7.12 -3.26 -7.86
CA HIS A 155 6.21 -2.58 -8.80
C HIS A 155 5.68 -1.23 -8.32
N LEU A 156 6.12 -0.70 -7.17
CA LEU A 156 5.67 0.60 -6.67
C LEU A 156 6.83 1.60 -6.57
N ALA A 157 6.74 2.74 -7.24
CA ALA A 157 7.56 3.92 -6.95
C ALA A 157 6.69 4.94 -6.20
N SER A 158 7.00 5.23 -4.93
CA SER A 158 6.18 6.14 -4.13
C SER A 158 6.93 7.06 -3.20
N ARG A 159 6.52 8.33 -3.14
CA ARG A 159 7.11 9.29 -2.18
C ARG A 159 6.68 9.01 -0.74
N TYR A 160 5.47 8.49 -0.58
CA TYR A 160 4.85 8.19 0.71
C TYR A 160 4.23 6.80 0.65
N LEU A 161 4.73 5.89 1.48
CA LEU A 161 4.21 4.54 1.63
C LEU A 161 3.50 4.44 2.98
N HIS A 162 2.20 4.15 2.98
CA HIS A 162 1.43 3.85 4.17
C HIS A 162 0.90 2.42 4.11
N ILE A 163 1.22 1.63 5.13
CA ILE A 163 0.70 0.26 5.28
C ILE A 163 0.00 0.16 6.64
N ASP A 164 -1.29 -0.18 6.59
CA ASP A 164 -2.18 -0.37 7.73
C ASP A 164 -2.36 -1.88 7.98
N PHE A 165 -1.73 -2.38 9.04
CA PHE A 165 -1.75 -3.79 9.42
C PHE A 165 -2.97 -4.21 10.27
N THR A 166 -4.06 -3.42 10.30
CA THR A 166 -5.27 -3.75 11.10
C THR A 166 -5.82 -5.15 10.84
N ARG A 167 -5.58 -5.72 9.64
CA ARG A 167 -6.11 -7.03 9.21
C ARG A 167 -5.03 -8.13 9.14
N VAL A 168 -3.89 -7.93 9.80
CA VAL A 168 -2.79 -8.90 9.84
C VAL A 168 -2.55 -9.31 11.29
N ASP A 169 -2.74 -10.60 11.58
CA ASP A 169 -2.65 -11.12 12.95
C ASP A 169 -1.21 -11.39 13.39
N ILE A 170 -0.36 -11.84 12.45
CA ILE A 170 1.04 -12.23 12.72
C ILE A 170 1.94 -11.38 11.82
N ILE A 171 2.30 -10.20 12.31
CA ILE A 171 3.15 -9.24 11.58
C ILE A 171 4.63 -9.66 11.67
N GLU A 172 5.01 -10.38 12.72
CA GLU A 172 6.36 -10.85 13.02
C GLU A 172 7.01 -11.61 11.86
N GLN A 173 6.23 -12.38 11.11
CA GLN A 173 6.76 -13.14 9.96
C GLN A 173 7.24 -12.25 8.81
N TYR A 174 6.84 -10.97 8.81
CA TYR A 174 7.22 -9.99 7.79
C TYR A 174 8.33 -9.05 8.26
N THR A 175 8.87 -9.24 9.47
CA THR A 175 9.89 -8.37 10.09
C THR A 175 11.01 -8.01 9.11
N ASP A 176 11.64 -9.01 8.49
CA ASP A 176 12.78 -8.81 7.60
C ASP A 176 12.41 -7.97 6.37
N ILE A 177 11.21 -8.18 5.82
CA ILE A 177 10.73 -7.47 4.65
C ILE A 177 10.42 -6.02 5.01
N LEU A 178 9.71 -5.79 6.12
CA LEU A 178 9.38 -4.45 6.60
C LEU A 178 10.66 -3.68 6.93
N PHE A 179 11.60 -4.31 7.61
CA PHE A 179 12.88 -3.71 7.91
C PHE A 179 13.69 -3.41 6.65
N ASN A 180 13.69 -4.31 5.66
CA ASN A 180 14.34 -4.08 4.37
C ASN A 180 13.76 -2.85 3.63
N ILE A 181 12.44 -2.67 3.65
CA ILE A 181 11.78 -1.46 3.09
C ILE A 181 12.33 -0.20 3.74
N LEU A 182 12.49 -0.20 5.07
CA LEU A 182 12.96 0.97 5.80
C LEU A 182 14.44 1.29 5.55
N ILE A 183 15.29 0.26 5.50
CA ILE A 183 16.75 0.43 5.49
C ILE A 183 17.33 0.52 4.09
N ASN A 184 16.84 -0.29 3.16
CA ASN A 184 17.44 -0.42 1.82
C ASN A 184 16.64 0.31 0.74
N GLU A 185 15.35 0.48 0.94
CA GLU A 185 14.44 1.14 -0.02
C GLU A 185 14.09 2.57 0.36
N GLY A 186 14.81 3.21 1.29
CA GLY A 186 14.51 4.56 1.76
C GLY A 186 14.56 5.64 0.67
N ASN A 187 15.42 5.46 -0.34
CA ASN A 187 15.43 6.33 -1.53
C ASN A 187 14.16 6.17 -2.37
N LYS A 188 13.61 4.96 -2.40
CA LYS A 188 12.38 4.63 -3.13
C LYS A 188 11.15 5.11 -2.36
N PHE A 189 11.18 5.04 -1.03
CA PHE A 189 10.12 5.45 -0.12
C PHE A 189 10.63 6.43 0.95
N PRO A 190 10.78 7.73 0.61
CA PRO A 190 11.31 8.72 1.54
C PRO A 190 10.51 8.88 2.82
N LYS A 191 9.18 8.68 2.74
CA LYS A 191 8.30 8.65 3.92
C LYS A 191 7.60 7.31 4.00
N VAL A 192 7.83 6.58 5.09
CA VAL A 192 7.18 5.29 5.35
C VAL A 192 6.36 5.39 6.63
N PHE A 193 5.10 4.98 6.56
CA PHE A 193 4.20 4.93 7.69
C PHE A 193 3.65 3.52 7.86
N PHE A 194 3.97 2.89 8.97
CA PHE A 194 3.40 1.61 9.36
C PHE A 194 2.44 1.83 10.53
N GLU A 195 1.22 1.34 10.38
CA GLU A 195 0.15 1.50 11.35
C GLU A 195 -0.35 0.15 11.87
N PHE A 196 -0.82 0.13 13.11
CA PHE A 196 -1.34 -1.07 13.80
C PHE A 196 -0.28 -2.16 14.02
N LEU A 197 0.93 -1.75 14.41
CA LEU A 197 2.02 -2.65 14.80
C LEU A 197 1.84 -3.25 16.22
N SER A 198 0.60 -3.41 16.68
CA SER A 198 0.26 -3.87 18.03
C SER A 198 0.91 -5.22 18.33
N GLY A 199 1.54 -5.38 19.49
CA GLY A 199 2.20 -6.64 19.88
C GLY A 199 3.55 -6.91 19.23
N PHE A 200 4.02 -6.03 18.33
CA PHE A 200 5.22 -6.26 17.52
C PHE A 200 6.34 -5.24 17.78
N PRO A 201 7.01 -5.27 18.95
CA PRO A 201 8.10 -4.34 19.27
C PRO A 201 9.40 -4.65 18.50
N ALA A 202 9.56 -5.85 17.95
CA ALA A 202 10.82 -6.28 17.35
C ALA A 202 11.26 -5.41 16.17
N LEU A 203 10.34 -4.90 15.35
CA LEU A 203 10.69 -3.95 14.29
C LEU A 203 11.26 -2.64 14.84
N TYR A 204 10.73 -2.15 15.96
CA TYR A 204 11.28 -0.98 16.63
C TYR A 204 12.69 -1.24 17.15
N ASP A 205 12.89 -2.38 17.83
CA ASP A 205 14.19 -2.75 18.39
C ASP A 205 15.26 -2.85 17.30
N LEU A 206 14.93 -3.47 16.15
CA LEU A 206 15.81 -3.55 14.98
C LEU A 206 16.17 -2.17 14.41
N ILE A 207 15.20 -1.25 14.34
CA ILE A 207 15.45 0.13 13.88
C ILE A 207 16.41 0.83 14.85
N VAL A 208 16.18 0.75 16.16
CA VAL A 208 17.04 1.40 17.18
C VAL A 208 18.45 0.83 17.16
N GLU A 209 18.60 -0.49 17.06
CA GLU A 209 19.90 -1.13 16.93
C GLU A 209 20.64 -0.65 15.68
N HIS A 210 19.96 -0.60 14.54
CA HIS A 210 20.56 -0.24 13.27
C HIS A 210 21.04 1.21 13.22
N ILE A 211 20.20 2.16 13.67
CA ILE A 211 20.56 3.59 13.68
C ILE A 211 21.68 3.92 14.67
N THR A 212 22.02 2.98 15.55
CA THR A 212 23.10 3.13 16.53
C THR A 212 24.41 2.54 16.02
N THR A 213 24.37 1.55 15.12
CA THR A 213 25.54 0.72 14.78
C THR A 213 26.04 0.85 13.34
N ARG A 214 25.27 1.46 12.42
CA ARG A 214 25.59 1.41 10.97
C ARG A 214 25.46 2.75 10.24
N ASP A 215 26.03 2.80 9.04
CA ASP A 215 25.73 3.82 8.04
C ASP A 215 24.25 3.71 7.63
N CYS A 216 23.54 4.82 7.75
CA CYS A 216 22.12 4.92 7.50
C CYS A 216 21.82 5.79 6.27
N SER A 217 22.79 5.99 5.38
CA SER A 217 22.63 6.80 4.16
C SER A 217 21.48 6.35 3.24
N LYS A 218 21.07 5.08 3.31
CA LYS A 218 19.96 4.50 2.52
C LYS A 218 18.63 4.43 3.26
N ILE A 219 18.60 4.76 4.55
CA ILE A 219 17.41 4.65 5.39
C ILE A 219 16.34 5.64 4.92
N ALA A 220 15.06 5.27 5.04
CA ALA A 220 13.97 6.20 4.83
C ALA A 220 14.12 7.39 5.81
N PRO A 221 14.19 8.64 5.32
CA PRO A 221 14.43 9.81 6.16
C PRO A 221 13.27 10.11 7.11
N TYR A 222 12.06 9.67 6.79
CA TYR A 222 10.89 9.83 7.64
C TYR A 222 10.20 8.48 7.85
N ILE A 223 10.39 7.91 9.02
CA ILE A 223 9.73 6.66 9.42
C ILE A 223 8.73 6.98 10.50
N TYR A 224 7.49 6.58 10.28
CA TYR A 224 6.40 6.71 11.22
C TYR A 224 5.96 5.31 11.62
N LEU A 225 6.05 4.98 12.91
CA LEU A 225 5.56 3.73 13.47
C LEU A 225 4.42 4.06 14.42
N LYS A 226 3.22 3.56 14.15
CA LYS A 226 2.07 3.74 15.02
C LYS A 226 1.65 2.42 15.63
N PHE A 227 1.89 2.33 16.93
CA PHE A 227 1.51 1.19 17.74
C PHE A 227 0.14 1.47 18.36
N PHE A 228 -0.78 0.53 18.23
CA PHE A 228 -2.04 0.54 18.95
C PHE A 228 -1.91 -0.41 20.14
N PHE A 229 -2.29 0.08 21.32
CA PHE A 229 -2.28 -0.68 22.58
C PHE A 229 -0.89 -1.09 23.09
N ASP A 230 -0.61 -0.67 24.32
CA ASP A 230 0.40 -1.22 25.24
C ASP A 230 1.69 -1.77 24.61
N ALA A 231 2.25 -0.99 23.68
CA ALA A 231 3.53 -1.30 23.13
C ALA A 231 4.56 -0.98 24.21
N ASN A 232 4.89 -2.00 25.01
CA ASN A 232 5.92 -2.01 26.03
C ASN A 232 7.32 -1.92 25.40
N PHE A 233 7.52 -0.99 24.46
CA PHE A 233 8.84 -0.70 23.93
C PHE A 233 9.58 0.18 24.93
N LYS A 234 10.83 -0.20 25.19
CA LYS A 234 11.74 0.63 25.98
C LYS A 234 12.17 1.79 25.09
N LEU A 235 11.65 2.97 25.37
CA LEU A 235 12.13 4.19 24.70
C LEU A 235 13.64 4.28 24.86
N SER A 236 14.33 4.47 23.74
CA SER A 236 15.75 4.86 23.76
C SER A 236 15.94 6.11 24.62
N GLU A 237 17.07 6.21 25.33
CA GLU A 237 17.46 7.45 26.05
C GLU A 237 17.52 8.68 25.12
N ARG A 238 17.62 8.43 23.81
CA ARG A 238 17.65 9.44 22.75
C ARG A 238 16.27 9.86 22.27
N ALA A 239 15.21 9.24 22.77
CA ALA A 239 13.85 9.57 22.38
C ALA A 239 13.44 10.90 23.03
N GLU A 240 13.23 11.89 22.19
CA GLU A 240 12.71 13.18 22.61
C GLU A 240 11.18 13.14 22.53
N LYS A 241 10.52 13.47 23.64
CA LYS A 241 9.06 13.64 23.65
C LYS A 241 8.73 14.94 22.93
N VAL A 242 8.20 14.83 21.71
CA VAL A 242 7.97 16.00 20.85
C VAL A 242 6.60 16.60 21.09
N LYS A 243 5.57 15.77 21.17
CA LYS A 243 4.19 16.28 21.19
C LYS A 243 3.23 15.30 21.87
N ILE A 244 2.34 15.85 22.67
CA ILE A 244 1.12 15.16 23.11
C ILE A 244 0.00 15.72 22.25
N LYS A 245 -0.73 14.87 21.53
CA LYS A 245 -1.94 15.24 20.81
C LYS A 245 -3.12 14.53 21.47
N GLN A 246 -4.24 15.21 21.65
CA GLN A 246 -5.50 14.59 22.04
C GLN A 246 -6.46 14.68 20.87
N LEU A 247 -6.97 13.53 20.40
CA LEU A 247 -7.88 13.46 19.26
C LEU A 247 -9.05 12.55 19.64
N ASN A 248 -10.25 13.12 19.72
CA ASN A 248 -11.48 12.43 20.12
C ASN A 248 -11.35 11.72 21.48
N GLY A 249 -10.85 12.41 22.50
CA GLY A 249 -10.58 11.83 23.83
C GLY A 249 -9.23 11.13 23.90
N VAL A 250 -8.84 10.42 22.85
CA VAL A 250 -7.62 9.62 22.79
C VAL A 250 -6.36 10.48 22.86
N LYS A 251 -5.52 10.22 23.85
CA LYS A 251 -4.19 10.82 23.99
C LYS A 251 -3.14 10.01 23.24
N TYR A 252 -2.43 10.69 22.35
CA TYR A 252 -1.30 10.18 21.59
C TYR A 252 -0.04 10.91 22.05
N THR A 253 1.00 10.15 22.36
CA THR A 253 2.34 10.70 22.55
C THR A 253 3.18 10.40 21.32
N ASN A 254 3.73 11.44 20.71
CA ASN A 254 4.68 11.35 19.61
C ASN A 254 6.10 11.51 20.15
N TYR A 255 6.93 10.49 19.94
CA TYR A 255 8.35 10.51 20.24
C TYR A 255 9.13 10.65 18.93
N GLN A 256 10.17 11.48 18.95
CA GLN A 256 11.13 11.55 17.85
C GLN A 256 12.45 10.95 18.34
N ILE A 257 13.01 10.07 17.52
CA ILE A 257 14.38 9.58 17.69
C ILE A 257 15.19 10.10 16.52
N SER A 258 16.34 10.70 16.82
CA SER A 258 17.29 11.17 15.80
C SER A 258 18.38 10.12 15.59
N ASN A 259 18.91 9.99 14.38
CA ASN A 259 20.06 9.10 14.11
C ASN A 259 21.37 9.81 14.46
N ILE A 260 22.34 9.11 15.07
CA ILE A 260 23.60 9.71 15.54
C ILE A 260 24.55 10.01 14.37
N ASN A 261 24.54 9.14 13.37
CA ASN A 261 25.39 9.22 12.19
C ASN A 261 24.73 10.06 11.09
N TYR A 262 23.41 10.23 11.13
CA TYR A 262 22.67 10.97 10.10
C TYR A 262 21.52 11.80 10.68
N PRO A 263 21.81 13.00 11.22
CA PRO A 263 20.83 13.83 11.94
C PRO A 263 19.59 14.24 11.13
N ASN A 264 19.67 14.15 9.79
CA ASN A 264 18.57 14.49 8.89
C ASN A 264 17.48 13.39 8.84
N SER A 265 17.79 12.15 9.22
CA SER A 265 16.77 11.10 9.32
C SER A 265 16.06 11.18 10.67
N ARG A 266 14.73 11.19 10.62
CA ARG A 266 13.84 11.32 11.78
C ARG A 266 12.89 10.14 11.86
N PHE A 267 12.85 9.55 13.04
CA PHE A 267 12.02 8.39 13.34
C PHE A 267 10.95 8.86 14.32
N TYR A 268 9.69 8.73 13.93
CA TYR A 268 8.54 9.15 14.70
C TYR A 268 7.79 7.92 15.19
N ILE A 269 7.51 7.89 16.49
CA ILE A 269 6.79 6.80 17.13
C ILE A 269 5.56 7.38 17.78
N TYR A 270 4.41 6.92 17.31
CA TYR A 270 3.13 7.25 17.91
C TYR A 270 2.73 6.12 18.83
N SER A 271 2.66 6.44 20.13
CA SER A 271 2.06 5.57 21.13
C SER A 271 0.71 6.13 21.52
N LYS A 272 -0.33 5.30 21.43
CA LYS A 272 -1.64 5.57 22.01
C LYS A 272 -1.59 5.20 23.50
N GLU A 273 -1.95 6.12 24.38
CA GLU A 273 -2.12 5.78 25.80
C GLU A 273 -3.33 4.83 25.95
N PRO A 274 -3.22 3.76 26.75
CA PRO A 274 -4.34 2.84 26.97
C PRO A 274 -5.50 3.62 27.61
N GLU A 275 -6.64 3.64 26.93
CA GLU A 275 -7.90 4.17 27.47
C GLU A 275 -8.77 3.02 27.98
N VAL A 276 -9.57 3.33 29.00
CA VAL A 276 -10.66 2.49 29.50
C VAL A 276 -11.73 2.43 28.40
N GLU A 277 -11.95 1.23 27.84
CA GLU A 277 -12.98 0.82 26.85
C GLU A 277 -13.53 1.93 25.91
N PHE A 278 -13.08 1.94 24.65
CA PHE A 278 -13.67 2.81 23.62
C PHE A 278 -13.87 2.08 22.29
N ASP A 279 -14.97 2.40 21.60
CA ASP A 279 -15.38 1.79 20.34
C ASP A 279 -14.55 2.29 19.14
N PHE A 280 -13.96 1.34 18.41
CA PHE A 280 -12.83 1.54 17.49
C PHE A 280 -13.24 2.04 16.10
N TYR A 281 -14.49 1.82 15.68
CA TYR A 281 -14.91 2.03 14.29
C TYR A 281 -15.11 3.51 13.88
N ALA A 282 -15.25 4.43 14.84
CA ALA A 282 -15.47 5.86 14.55
C ALA A 282 -14.20 6.65 14.14
N LEU A 283 -13.00 6.06 14.26
CA LEU A 283 -11.73 6.81 14.21
C LEU A 283 -11.07 6.91 12.81
N ARG A 284 -11.41 6.02 11.87
CA ARG A 284 -10.61 5.74 10.68
C ARG A 284 -10.56 6.87 9.63
N GLY A 285 -11.59 7.72 9.54
CA GLY A 285 -11.72 8.71 8.47
C GLY A 285 -10.90 10.01 8.60
N ARG A 286 -10.42 10.38 9.81
CA ARG A 286 -9.84 11.73 10.05
C ARG A 286 -8.31 11.80 10.01
N LEU A 287 -7.60 10.69 10.20
CA LEU A 287 -6.13 10.69 10.34
C LEU A 287 -5.38 10.98 9.02
N LEU A 288 -5.95 10.63 7.87
CA LEU A 288 -5.32 10.86 6.55
C LEU A 288 -5.27 12.35 6.14
N VAL A 289 -6.11 13.21 6.73
CA VAL A 289 -6.20 14.64 6.34
C VAL A 289 -5.09 15.48 6.98
N GLU A 290 -4.56 15.09 8.14
CA GLU A 290 -3.58 15.91 8.87
C GLU A 290 -2.13 15.71 8.40
N PHE A 291 -1.78 14.55 7.84
CA PHE A 291 -0.43 14.29 7.30
C PHE A 291 -0.07 15.16 6.09
N ARG A 292 -1.04 15.84 5.46
CA ARG A 292 -0.79 16.80 4.37
C ARG A 292 -0.28 18.16 4.86
N LYS A 293 -0.31 18.44 6.17
CA LYS A 293 0.03 19.75 6.74
C LYS A 293 1.45 19.83 7.35
N GLU A 294 2.18 18.71 7.40
CA GLU A 294 3.57 18.60 7.90
C GLU A 294 4.52 18.18 6.76
#